data_AF-A0A532AH15-F1
#
_entry.id   AF-A0A532AH15-F1
#
_cell.length_a   1.000
_cell.length_b   1.000
_cell.length_c   1.000
_cell.angle_alpha   90.00
_cell.angle_beta   90.00
_cell.angle_gamma   90.00
#
_symmetry.space_group_name_H-M   'P 1'
#
loop_
_entity.id
_entity.type
_entity.pdbx_description
1 polymer ?
#
loop_
_entity_poly.entity_id
_entity_poly.type
_entity_poly.pdbx_seq_one_letter_code
_entity_poly.pdbx_strand_id
1 'polypeptide(L)'
;LGIGRREVDRMRAQHDRNFVFFDAPVGMIFTIDRRLNKGSWIDYGMFLQNIMVAARGRGLHTCPQAAFAPYHRQIRPVLNIPDEEIVVCG
;
A
#
# COMPACT_ATOMS: atom_id res chain seq x y z
N LEU A 1 -20.43 2.08 -3.00
CA LEU A 1 -20.34 1.72 -1.57
C LEU A 1 -21.57 2.17 -0.76
N GLY A 2 -22.26 3.27 -1.10
CA GLY A 2 -23.52 3.63 -0.42
C GLY A 2 -23.33 3.95 1.07
N ILE A 3 -22.20 4.55 1.43
CA ILE A 3 -21.84 4.96 2.79
C ILE A 3 -21.92 6.48 2.84
N GLY A 4 -22.83 7.02 3.66
CA GLY A 4 -22.97 8.43 3.92
C GLY A 4 -21.86 8.97 4.83
N ARG A 5 -21.56 10.27 4.70
CA ARG A 5 -20.45 10.94 5.40
C ARG A 5 -20.49 10.85 6.94
N ARG A 6 -21.66 10.59 7.53
CA ARG A 6 -21.83 10.49 9.00
C ARG A 6 -21.88 9.04 9.50
N GLU A 7 -21.77 8.05 8.62
CA GLU A 7 -21.81 6.64 9.00
C GLU A 7 -20.41 6.15 9.41
N VAL A 8 -19.94 6.64 10.57
CA VAL A 8 -18.56 6.46 11.06
C VAL A 8 -18.16 4.98 11.13
N ASP A 9 -19.01 4.12 11.67
CA ASP A 9 -18.69 2.70 11.84
C ASP A 9 -18.56 1.98 10.50
N ARG A 10 -19.44 2.31 9.54
CA ARG A 10 -19.35 1.76 8.17
C ARG A 10 -18.12 2.29 7.43
N MET A 11 -17.77 3.57 7.62
CA MET A 11 -16.53 4.13 7.06
C MET A 11 -15.29 3.45 7.66
N ARG A 12 -15.28 3.18 8.97
CA ARG A 12 -14.19 2.43 9.63
C ARG A 12 -14.09 1.01 9.10
N ALA A 13 -15.19 0.26 9.07
CA ALA A 13 -15.19 -1.10 8.52
C ALA A 13 -14.70 -1.14 7.05
N GLN A 14 -15.10 -0.17 6.24
CA GLN A 14 -14.60 -0.04 4.87
C GLN A 14 -13.12 0.33 4.81
N HIS A 15 -12.62 1.13 5.74
CA HIS A 15 -11.20 1.44 5.85
C HIS A 15 -10.39 0.21 6.30
N ASP A 16 -10.91 -0.59 7.24
CA ASP A 16 -10.22 -1.76 7.78
C ASP A 16 -10.04 -2.86 6.72
N ARG A 17 -10.88 -2.85 5.68
CA ARG A 17 -10.70 -3.68 4.49
C ARG A 17 -9.34 -3.48 3.79
N ASN A 18 -8.67 -2.35 4.03
CA ASN A 18 -7.32 -2.16 3.52
C ASN A 18 -6.35 -3.23 4.02
N PHE A 19 -6.44 -3.63 5.30
CA PHE A 19 -5.48 -4.54 5.96
C PHE A 19 -5.66 -6.02 5.60
N VAL A 20 -6.68 -6.31 4.82
CA VAL A 20 -6.95 -7.61 4.18
C VAL A 20 -6.91 -7.47 2.66
N PHE A 21 -6.21 -6.45 2.15
CA PHE A 21 -6.00 -6.14 0.73
C PHE A 21 -7.29 -6.17 -0.11
N PHE A 22 -8.44 -5.80 0.47
CA PHE A 22 -9.75 -5.93 -0.18
C PHE A 22 -10.01 -7.34 -0.78
N ASP A 23 -9.57 -8.40 -0.10
CA ASP A 23 -9.64 -9.81 -0.55
C ASP A 23 -8.80 -10.14 -1.79
N ALA A 24 -7.83 -9.28 -2.16
CA ALA A 24 -6.90 -9.62 -3.22
C ALA A 24 -6.12 -10.89 -2.84
N PRO A 25 -5.94 -11.85 -3.78
CA PRO A 25 -5.21 -13.07 -3.52
C PRO A 25 -3.70 -12.84 -3.34
N VAL A 26 -3.21 -11.66 -3.71
CA VAL A 26 -1.82 -11.25 -3.59
C VAL A 26 -1.79 -9.84 -3.01
N GLY A 27 -1.10 -9.68 -1.87
CA GLY A 27 -0.72 -8.39 -1.30
C GLY A 27 0.76 -8.15 -1.53
N MET A 28 1.14 -6.91 -1.83
CA MET A 28 2.54 -6.50 -2.01
C MET A 28 2.85 -5.44 -0.97
N ILE A 29 4.02 -5.48 -0.34
CA ILE A 29 4.50 -4.38 0.50
C ILE A 29 5.71 -3.76 -0.18
N PHE A 30 5.68 -2.44 -0.33
CA PHE A 30 6.69 -1.68 -1.04
C PHE A 30 7.56 -0.91 -0.06
N THR A 31 8.88 -1.07 -0.19
CA THR A 31 9.85 -0.36 0.65
C THR A 31 10.87 0.44 -0.17
N ILE A 32 11.43 1.47 0.45
CA ILE A 32 12.50 2.29 -0.13
C ILE A 32 13.60 2.53 0.92
N ASP A 33 14.87 2.45 0.51
CA ASP A 33 16.02 2.74 1.38
C ASP A 33 15.94 4.18 1.92
N ARG A 34 16.09 4.34 3.23
CA ARG A 34 15.99 5.60 3.98
C ARG A 34 16.99 6.66 3.55
N ARG A 35 18.09 6.29 2.92
CA ARG A 35 19.14 7.20 2.43
C ARG A 35 18.72 7.89 1.14
N LEU A 36 17.69 7.38 0.47
CA LEU A 36 17.20 7.94 -0.79
C LEU A 36 16.42 9.23 -0.55
N ASN A 37 16.68 10.22 -1.41
CA ASN A 37 16.15 11.57 -1.29
C ASN A 37 14.86 11.76 -2.10
N LYS A 38 14.29 12.97 -2.04
CA LYS A 38 13.02 13.35 -2.70
C LYS A 38 12.91 12.94 -4.17
N GLY A 39 14.00 12.99 -4.94
CA GLY A 39 14.01 12.55 -6.34
C GLY A 39 13.60 11.08 -6.47
N SER A 40 14.14 10.21 -5.62
CA SER A 40 13.82 8.79 -5.61
C SER A 40 12.37 8.50 -5.25
N TRP A 41 11.71 9.36 -4.46
CA TRP A 41 10.27 9.21 -4.17
C TRP A 41 9.41 9.47 -5.41
N ILE A 42 9.83 10.36 -6.31
CA ILE A 42 9.17 10.61 -7.59
C ILE A 42 9.33 9.37 -8.48
N ASP A 43 10.56 8.87 -8.60
CA ASP A 43 10.86 7.66 -9.37
C ASP A 43 10.07 6.45 -8.82
N TYR A 44 9.93 6.36 -7.51
CA TYR A 44 9.17 5.29 -6.84
C TYR A 44 7.67 5.36 -7.17
N GLY A 45 7.10 6.56 -7.22
CA GLY A 45 5.72 6.76 -7.68
C GLY A 45 5.51 6.32 -9.13
N MET A 46 6.46 6.63 -10.01
CA MET A 46 6.43 6.17 -11.41
C MET A 46 6.56 4.64 -11.49
N PHE A 47 7.42 4.03 -10.67
CA PHE A 47 7.58 2.58 -10.58
C PHE A 47 6.28 1.89 -10.13
N LEU A 48 5.63 2.36 -9.07
CA LEU A 48 4.34 1.82 -8.60
C LEU A 48 3.27 1.91 -9.70
N GLN A 49 3.17 3.06 -10.37
CA GLN A 49 2.23 3.24 -11.46
C GLN A 49 2.52 2.29 -12.64
N ASN A 50 3.79 2.04 -12.96
CA ASN A 50 4.16 1.09 -14.00
C ASN A 50 3.70 -0.34 -13.67
N ILE A 51 3.80 -0.77 -12.40
CA ILE A 51 3.23 -2.06 -11.97
C ILE A 51 1.72 -2.08 -12.19
N MET A 52 1.02 -1.01 -11.80
CA MET A 52 -0.43 -0.94 -11.96
C MET A 52 -0.86 -1.05 -13.42
N VAL A 53 -0.20 -0.31 -14.32
CA VAL A 53 -0.47 -0.33 -15.76
C VAL A 53 -0.10 -1.69 -16.37
N ALA A 54 1.04 -2.27 -15.99
CA ALA A 54 1.45 -3.59 -16.47
C ALA A 54 0.51 -4.71 -16.01
N ALA A 55 -0.09 -4.59 -14.83
CA ALA A 55 -1.12 -5.50 -14.33
C ALA A 55 -2.39 -5.40 -15.17
N ARG A 56 -2.83 -4.18 -15.54
CA ARG A 56 -3.98 -3.98 -16.46
C ARG A 56 -3.79 -4.72 -17.78
N GLY A 57 -2.59 -4.64 -18.37
CA GLY A 57 -2.25 -5.34 -19.62
C GLY A 57 -2.36 -6.87 -19.54
N ARG A 58 -2.43 -7.43 -18.32
CA ARG A 58 -2.60 -8.87 -18.05
C ARG A 58 -3.99 -9.21 -17.49
N GLY A 59 -4.95 -8.28 -17.58
CA GLY A 59 -6.31 -8.48 -17.04
C GLY A 59 -6.39 -8.41 -15.52
N LEU A 60 -5.33 -7.98 -14.84
CA LEU A 60 -5.28 -7.86 -13.38
C LEU A 60 -5.67 -6.45 -12.93
N HIS A 61 -6.13 -6.37 -11.70
CA HIS A 61 -6.50 -5.13 -11.01
C HIS A 61 -5.57 -4.92 -9.81
N THR A 62 -5.26 -3.66 -9.53
CA THR A 62 -4.37 -3.27 -8.43
C THR A 62 -4.95 -2.04 -7.73
N CYS A 63 -4.60 -1.89 -6.45
CA CYS A 63 -4.98 -0.75 -5.63
C CYS A 63 -3.78 -0.42 -4.74
N PRO A 64 -3.03 0.67 -4.97
CA PRO A 64 -1.98 1.10 -4.06
C PRO A 64 -2.59 1.75 -2.82
N GLN A 65 -2.12 1.35 -1.63
CA GLN A 65 -2.73 1.63 -0.35
C GLN A 65 -1.69 2.21 0.62
N ALA A 66 -1.72 3.53 0.84
CA ALA A 66 -0.92 4.17 1.87
C ALA A 66 -1.32 3.78 3.31
N ALA A 67 -2.46 3.09 3.47
CA ALA A 67 -3.00 2.66 4.76
C ALA A 67 -2.04 1.79 5.58
N PHE A 68 -1.09 1.10 4.94
CA PHE A 68 -0.08 0.28 5.61
C PHE A 68 1.08 1.08 6.23
N ALA A 69 1.40 2.27 5.69
CA ALA A 69 2.57 3.04 6.13
C ALA A 69 2.56 3.37 7.64
N PRO A 70 1.43 3.78 8.26
CA PRO A 70 1.37 4.01 9.71
C PRO A 70 1.67 2.77 10.57
N TYR A 71 1.46 1.57 10.03
CA TYR A 71 1.65 0.29 10.73
C TYR A 71 3.00 -0.37 10.41
N HIS A 72 3.97 0.41 9.89
CA HIS A 72 5.28 -0.11 9.49
C HIS A 72 6.00 -0.88 10.62
N ARG A 73 5.85 -0.45 11.88
CA ARG A 73 6.49 -1.13 13.04
C ARG A 73 5.95 -2.54 13.26
N GLN A 74 4.68 -2.78 12.96
CA GLN A 74 4.04 -4.08 13.07
C GLN A 74 4.35 -4.96 11.86
N ILE A 75 4.44 -4.35 10.66
CA ILE A 75 4.70 -5.07 9.40
C ILE A 75 6.14 -5.59 9.33
N ARG A 76 7.10 -4.76 9.75
CA ARG A 76 8.54 -5.05 9.67
C ARG A 76 8.96 -6.41 10.22
N PRO A 77 8.63 -6.78 11.47
CA PRO A 77 9.03 -8.09 12.01
C PRO A 77 8.36 -9.27 11.29
N VAL A 78 7.17 -9.08 10.69
CA VAL A 78 6.45 -10.14 9.98
C VAL A 78 7.12 -10.45 8.64
N LEU A 79 7.65 -9.44 7.96
CA LEU A 79 8.25 -9.55 6.64
C LEU A 79 9.78 -9.48 6.64
N ASN A 80 10.41 -9.47 7.82
CA ASN A 80 11.86 -9.30 7.99
C ASN A 80 12.42 -8.05 7.29
N ILE A 81 11.69 -6.93 7.33
CA ILE A 81 12.12 -5.67 6.70
C ILE A 81 13.17 -4.98 7.59
N PRO A 82 14.39 -4.72 7.09
CA PRO A 82 15.52 -4.22 7.89
C PRO A 82 15.38 -2.71 8.16
N ASP A 83 16.00 -2.17 9.21
CA ASP A 83 15.80 -0.81 9.76
C ASP A 83 16.14 0.36 8.82
N GLU A 84 16.86 0.05 7.75
CA GLU A 84 17.28 0.94 6.69
C GLU A 84 16.18 1.18 5.66
N GLU A 85 15.09 0.42 5.68
CA GLU A 85 13.98 0.51 4.74
C GLU A 85 12.77 1.29 5.30
N ILE A 86 12.13 2.11 4.48
CA ILE A 86 10.85 2.76 4.80
C ILE A 86 9.74 1.94 4.14
N VAL A 87 8.73 1.54 4.91
CA VAL A 87 7.49 0.99 4.33
C VAL A 87 6.71 2.14 3.70
N VAL A 88 6.59 2.15 2.37
CA VAL A 88 5.96 3.22 1.58
C VAL A 88 4.45 3.01 1.50
N CYS A 89 4.04 1.83 1.05
CA CYS A 89 2.63 1.45 0.88
C CYS A 89 2.49 -0.08 0.77
N GLY A 90 1.25 -0.54 0.71
CA GLY A 90 0.89 -1.90 0.30
C GLY A 90 -0.10 -1.92 -0.85
#